data_AF-A0A061N7Q7-F1
#
_entry.id   AF-A0A061N7Q7-F1
#
_cell.length_a   1.000
_cell.length_b   1.000
_cell.length_c   1.000
_cell.angle_alpha   90.00
_cell.angle_beta   90.00
_cell.angle_gamma   90.00
#
_symmetry.space_group_name_H-M   'P 1'
#
loop_
_entity.id
_entity.type
_entity.pdbx_description
1 polymer ?
#
loop_
_entity_poly.entity_id
_entity_poly.type
_entity_poly.pdbx_seq_one_letter_code
_entity_poly.pdbx_strand_id
1 'polypeptide(L)'
;MLEVKHNNHSREQLKEQLREIERQGYRLHEQQTLQQLKRYQKLVQSYISVVVQDGYELQQRFGLSHNGHSKQYTIVSQINDAVTLLGEEVLHQEDRRLHILEQVDYIRGLLLDLHG
;
A
#
# COMPACT_ATOMS: atom_id res chain seq x y z
N MET A 1 16.24 -21.51 14.52
CA MET A 1 14.77 -21.75 14.49
C MET A 1 13.93 -20.52 14.90
N LEU A 2 14.47 -19.55 15.68
CA LEU A 2 13.77 -18.30 16.03
C LEU A 2 13.64 -17.28 14.88
N GLU A 3 14.62 -17.21 13.99
CA GLU A 3 14.69 -16.21 12.90
C GLU A 3 13.66 -16.45 11.78
N VAL A 4 13.40 -17.72 11.44
CA VAL A 4 12.37 -18.12 10.46
C VAL A 4 10.96 -17.80 10.96
N LYS A 5 10.71 -17.86 12.28
CA LYS A 5 9.39 -17.54 12.87
C LYS A 5 9.06 -16.06 12.82
N HIS A 6 10.04 -15.17 13.01
CA HIS A 6 9.84 -13.72 12.93
C HIS A 6 9.47 -13.30 11.51
N ASN A 7 10.21 -13.79 10.52
CA ASN A 7 9.97 -13.49 9.11
C ASN A 7 8.59 -13.98 8.63
N ASN A 8 8.14 -15.16 9.07
CA ASN A 8 6.80 -15.67 8.72
C ASN A 8 5.66 -14.90 9.39
N HIS A 9 5.88 -14.37 10.61
CA HIS A 9 4.87 -13.57 11.31
C HIS A 9 4.64 -12.22 10.62
N SER A 10 5.72 -11.51 10.26
CA SER A 10 5.65 -10.24 9.53
C SER A 10 4.99 -10.41 8.15
N ARG A 11 5.28 -11.50 7.44
CA ARG A 11 4.66 -11.77 6.13
C ARG A 11 3.15 -12.04 6.22
N GLU A 12 2.68 -12.73 7.25
CA GLU A 12 1.23 -12.94 7.42
C GLU A 12 0.52 -11.66 7.86
N GLN A 13 1.16 -10.82 8.69
CA GLN A 13 0.64 -9.51 9.06
C GLN A 13 0.51 -8.58 7.85
N LEU A 14 1.52 -8.54 6.97
CA LEU A 14 1.47 -7.76 5.73
C LEU A 14 0.37 -8.25 4.78
N LYS A 15 0.18 -9.57 4.68
CA LYS A 15 -0.95 -10.14 3.92
C LYS A 15 -2.30 -9.71 4.49
N GLU A 16 -2.45 -9.71 5.81
CA GLU A 16 -3.69 -9.25 6.44
C GLU A 16 -3.92 -7.75 6.22
N GLN A 17 -2.87 -6.93 6.31
CA GLN A 17 -2.97 -5.51 6.00
C GLN A 17 -3.37 -5.26 4.54
N LEU A 18 -2.83 -6.03 3.58
CA LEU A 18 -3.27 -5.98 2.18
C LEU A 18 -4.76 -6.34 2.04
N ARG A 19 -5.22 -7.40 2.72
CA ARG A 19 -6.65 -7.77 2.73
C ARG A 19 -7.53 -6.67 3.31
N GLU A 20 -7.07 -5.98 4.35
CA GLU A 20 -7.79 -4.82 4.91
C GLU A 20 -7.83 -3.63 3.95
N ILE A 21 -6.73 -3.36 3.24
CA ILE A 21 -6.68 -2.33 2.19
C ILE A 21 -7.70 -2.65 1.09
N GLU A 22 -7.75 -3.90 0.61
CA GLU A 22 -8.72 -4.36 -0.38
C GLU A 22 -10.17 -4.17 0.11
N ARG A 23 -10.47 -4.65 1.33
CA ARG A 23 -11.80 -4.48 1.95
C ARG A 23 -12.20 -3.02 2.06
N GLN A 24 -11.27 -2.16 2.48
CA GLN A 24 -11.54 -0.74 2.62
C GLN A 24 -11.67 -0.04 1.25
N GLY A 25 -10.93 -0.48 0.23
CA GLY A 25 -11.07 -0.02 -1.14
C GLY A 25 -12.46 -0.33 -1.71
N TYR A 26 -12.97 -1.54 -1.45
CA TYR A 26 -14.34 -1.90 -1.81
C TYR A 26 -15.39 -1.02 -1.10
N ARG A 27 -15.21 -0.75 0.20
CA ARG A 27 -16.08 0.19 0.95
C ARG A 27 -16.01 1.61 0.41
N LEU A 28 -14.84 2.05 -0.04
CA LEU A 28 -14.66 3.36 -0.69
C LEU A 28 -15.42 3.40 -2.02
N HIS A 29 -15.35 2.33 -2.82
CA HIS A 29 -16.15 2.21 -4.04
C HIS A 29 -17.66 2.25 -3.76
N GLU A 30 -18.16 1.57 -2.72
CA GLU A 30 -19.59 1.54 -2.41
C GLU A 30 -20.13 2.87 -1.89
N GLN A 31 -19.36 3.56 -1.05
CA GLN A 31 -19.86 4.71 -0.31
C GLN A 31 -19.34 6.05 -0.83
N GLN A 32 -18.19 6.06 -1.51
CA GLN A 32 -17.59 7.22 -2.18
C GLN A 32 -17.52 8.47 -1.28
N THR A 33 -17.19 8.29 0.00
CA THR A 33 -17.09 9.40 0.95
C THR A 33 -15.64 9.73 1.28
N LEU A 34 -15.39 11.00 1.59
CA LEU A 34 -14.09 11.46 2.12
C LEU A 34 -13.67 10.73 3.38
N GLN A 35 -14.62 10.26 4.19
CA GLN A 35 -14.32 9.45 5.37
C GLN A 35 -13.72 8.10 4.99
N GLN A 36 -14.27 7.43 3.97
CA GLN A 36 -13.73 6.15 3.50
C GLN A 36 -12.40 6.32 2.77
N LEU A 37 -12.22 7.43 2.03
CA LEU A 37 -10.95 7.79 1.42
C LEU A 37 -9.85 7.97 2.48
N LYS A 38 -10.13 8.76 3.53
CA LYS A 38 -9.18 8.96 4.64
C LYS A 38 -8.80 7.66 5.35
N ARG A 39 -9.75 6.73 5.49
CA ARG A 39 -9.47 5.40 6.07
C ARG A 39 -8.58 4.57 5.14
N TYR A 40 -8.87 4.57 3.85
CA TYR A 40 -8.06 3.89 2.84
C TYR A 40 -6.61 4.43 2.83
N GLN A 41 -6.46 5.76 2.77
CA GLN A 41 -5.16 6.45 2.84
C GLN A 41 -4.34 6.03 4.06
N LYS A 42 -4.96 5.96 5.24
CA LYS A 42 -4.27 5.53 6.48
C LYS A 42 -3.79 4.09 6.42
N LEU A 43 -4.57 3.18 5.84
CA LEU A 43 -4.17 1.77 5.71
C LEU A 43 -2.99 1.63 4.73
N VAL A 44 -3.05 2.31 3.57
CA VAL A 44 -1.95 2.33 2.60
C VAL A 44 -0.68 2.90 3.22
N GLN A 45 -0.77 4.05 3.91
CA GLN A 45 0.37 4.65 4.59
C GLN A 45 0.95 3.73 5.67
N SER A 46 0.09 3.07 6.46
CA SER A 46 0.55 2.12 7.48
C SER A 46 1.30 0.95 6.87
N TYR A 47 0.84 0.41 5.73
CA TYR A 47 1.51 -0.68 5.06
C TYR A 47 2.88 -0.26 4.53
N ILE A 48 2.96 0.89 3.84
CA ILE A 48 4.23 1.44 3.32
C ILE A 48 5.25 1.59 4.46
N SER A 49 4.84 2.14 5.60
CA SER A 49 5.72 2.33 6.75
C SER A 49 6.31 1.01 7.27
N VAL A 50 5.51 -0.06 7.35
CA VAL A 50 5.98 -1.38 7.79
C VAL A 50 7.00 -1.94 6.80
N VAL A 51 6.68 -1.92 5.50
CA VAL A 51 7.57 -2.47 4.47
C VAL A 51 8.90 -1.72 4.37
N VAL A 52 8.86 -0.38 4.44
CA VAL A 52 10.08 0.44 4.41
C VAL A 52 10.94 0.23 5.66
N GLN A 53 10.31 0.14 6.84
CA GLN A 53 11.01 -0.13 8.09
C GLN A 53 11.68 -1.51 8.07
N ASP A 54 10.96 -2.55 7.64
CA ASP A 54 11.48 -3.91 7.50
C ASP A 54 12.69 -3.95 6.53
N GLY A 55 12.61 -3.22 5.40
CA GLY A 55 13.70 -3.10 4.45
C GLY A 55 14.94 -2.42 5.04
N TYR A 56 14.76 -1.37 5.83
CA TYR A 56 15.86 -0.66 6.51
C TYR A 56 16.56 -1.54 7.55
N GLU A 57 15.80 -2.31 8.34
CA GLU A 57 16.37 -3.25 9.31
C GLU A 57 17.16 -4.38 8.64
N LEU A 58 16.65 -4.90 7.52
CA LEU A 58 17.36 -5.91 6.74
C LEU A 58 18.69 -5.37 6.20
N GLN A 59 18.71 -4.13 5.72
CA GLN A 59 19.93 -3.48 5.26
C GLN A 59 20.95 -3.33 6.39
N GLN A 60 20.54 -2.86 7.58
CA GLN A 60 21.46 -2.72 8.71
C GLN A 60 22.09 -4.05 9.12
N ARG A 61 21.33 -5.16 9.05
CA ARG A 61 21.80 -6.49 9.45
C ARG A 61 22.70 -7.16 8.41
N PHE A 62 22.43 -6.97 7.12
CA PHE A 62 23.05 -7.76 6.05
C PHE A 62 23.88 -6.94 5.05
N GLY A 63 23.95 -5.61 5.18
CA GLY A 63 24.79 -4.75 4.33
C GLY A 63 24.37 -4.68 2.86
N LEU A 64 23.08 -4.92 2.56
CA LEU A 64 22.55 -4.90 1.20
C LEU A 64 22.65 -3.49 0.56
N SER A 65 22.91 -3.45 -0.76
CA SER A 65 23.37 -2.26 -1.51
C SER A 65 22.34 -1.13 -1.66
N HIS A 66 22.85 0.08 -1.91
CA HIS A 66 22.14 1.36 -2.12
C HIS A 66 21.06 1.36 -3.22
N ASN A 67 21.15 0.47 -4.21
CA ASN A 67 20.24 0.49 -5.38
C ASN A 67 18.78 0.17 -5.05
N GLY A 68 18.50 -0.53 -3.95
CA GLY A 68 17.12 -0.86 -3.52
C GLY A 68 16.30 0.38 -3.17
N HIS A 69 16.93 1.39 -2.58
CA HIS A 69 16.27 2.61 -2.12
C HIS A 69 15.65 3.42 -3.25
N SER A 70 16.38 3.59 -4.36
CA SER A 70 15.86 4.38 -5.49
C SER A 70 14.59 3.77 -6.06
N LYS A 71 14.51 2.43 -6.15
CA LYS A 71 13.30 1.74 -6.63
C LYS A 71 12.16 1.85 -5.63
N GLN A 72 12.43 1.67 -4.34
CA GLN A 72 11.42 1.81 -3.29
C GLN A 72 10.84 3.23 -3.25
N TYR A 73 11.68 4.27 -3.33
CA TYR A 73 11.21 5.66 -3.38
C TYR A 73 10.33 5.93 -4.60
N THR A 74 10.70 5.39 -5.78
CA THR A 74 9.86 5.51 -6.98
C THR A 74 8.49 4.85 -6.78
N ILE A 75 8.45 3.63 -6.24
CA ILE A 75 7.18 2.92 -6.00
C ILE A 75 6.32 3.66 -4.98
N VAL A 76 6.91 4.14 -3.87
CA VAL A 76 6.19 4.94 -2.87
C VAL A 76 5.62 6.22 -3.48
N SER A 77 6.37 6.90 -4.34
CA SER A 77 5.87 8.07 -5.07
C SER A 77 4.66 7.70 -5.94
N GLN A 78 4.75 6.63 -6.72
CA GLN A 78 3.66 6.16 -7.58
C GLN A 78 2.40 5.81 -6.78
N ILE A 79 2.56 5.19 -5.60
CA ILE A 79 1.43 4.91 -4.71
C ILE A 79 0.77 6.21 -4.23
N ASN A 80 1.56 7.20 -3.82
CA ASN A 80 1.03 8.49 -3.36
C ASN A 80 0.27 9.22 -4.48
N ASP A 81 0.79 9.20 -5.70
CA ASP A 81 0.13 9.80 -6.86
C ASP A 81 -1.20 9.10 -7.16
N ALA A 82 -1.22 7.75 -7.18
CA ALA A 82 -2.43 6.97 -7.39
C ALA A 82 -3.50 7.22 -6.30
N VAL A 83 -3.09 7.32 -5.03
CA VAL A 83 -3.99 7.65 -3.91
C VAL A 83 -4.53 9.08 -4.01
N THR A 84 -3.76 10.00 -4.58
CA THR A 84 -4.18 11.39 -4.81
C THR A 84 -5.25 11.44 -5.91
N LEU A 85 -4.99 10.78 -7.05
CA LEU A 85 -5.96 10.63 -8.14
C LEU A 85 -7.26 9.97 -7.67
N LEU A 86 -7.16 8.94 -6.84
CA LEU A 86 -8.33 8.31 -6.21
C LEU A 86 -9.16 9.30 -5.39
N GLY A 87 -8.50 10.27 -4.74
CA GLY A 87 -9.18 11.32 -3.99
C GLY A 87 -9.90 12.34 -4.88
N GLU A 88 -9.30 12.68 -6.03
CA GLU A 88 -9.93 13.51 -7.05
C GLU A 88 -11.18 12.82 -7.61
N GLU A 89 -11.09 11.52 -7.95
CA GLU A 89 -12.22 10.73 -8.44
C GLU A 89 -13.39 10.65 -7.44
N VAL A 90 -13.09 10.55 -6.15
CA VAL A 90 -14.12 10.59 -5.10
C VAL A 90 -14.86 11.94 -5.06
N LEU A 91 -14.18 13.03 -5.42
CA LEU A 91 -14.76 14.38 -5.44
C LEU A 91 -15.56 14.68 -6.72
N HIS A 92 -15.17 14.11 -7.86
CA HIS A 92 -15.75 14.45 -9.17
C HIS A 92 -17.02 13.66 -9.51
N GLN A 93 -18.01 14.37 -10.08
CA GLN A 93 -19.36 13.99 -10.53
C GLN A 93 -19.60 12.65 -11.28
N GLU A 94 -18.83 12.46 -12.34
CA GLU A 94 -19.27 11.75 -13.55
C GLU A 94 -18.39 10.51 -13.80
N ASP A 95 -18.99 9.40 -14.27
CA ASP A 95 -18.33 8.12 -14.62
C ASP A 95 -17.50 7.36 -13.54
N ARG A 96 -18.03 7.32 -12.31
CA ARG A 96 -17.28 7.04 -11.08
C ARG A 96 -17.03 5.60 -10.61
N ARG A 97 -17.80 4.58 -11.01
CA ARG A 97 -17.73 3.27 -10.28
C ARG A 97 -16.60 2.36 -10.75
N LEU A 98 -16.36 2.29 -12.07
CA LEU A 98 -15.30 1.43 -12.62
C LEU A 98 -13.90 1.92 -12.23
N HIS A 99 -13.65 3.23 -12.27
CA HIS A 99 -12.32 3.80 -12.02
C HIS A 99 -11.81 3.62 -10.58
N ILE A 100 -12.68 3.62 -9.56
CA ILE A 100 -12.24 3.45 -8.16
C ILE A 100 -11.64 2.06 -7.94
N LEU A 101 -12.28 1.01 -8.45
CA LEU A 101 -11.78 -0.36 -8.27
C LEU A 101 -10.49 -0.60 -9.05
N GLU A 102 -10.40 -0.08 -10.28
CA GLU A 102 -9.17 -0.13 -11.07
C GLU A 102 -8.00 0.55 -10.35
N GLN A 103 -8.22 1.73 -9.76
CA GLN A 103 -7.20 2.42 -8.98
C GLN A 103 -6.83 1.67 -7.69
N VAL A 104 -7.81 1.08 -7.00
CA VAL A 104 -7.54 0.23 -5.82
C VAL A 104 -6.68 -0.97 -6.18
N ASP A 105 -6.96 -1.64 -7.30
CA ASP A 105 -6.17 -2.78 -7.79
C ASP A 105 -4.77 -2.35 -8.24
N TYR A 106 -4.64 -1.19 -8.89
CA TYR A 106 -3.35 -0.63 -9.26
C TYR A 106 -2.48 -0.33 -8.02
N ILE A 107 -3.05 0.34 -7.02
CA ILE A 107 -2.37 0.63 -5.74
C ILE A 107 -1.96 -0.68 -5.05
N ARG A 108 -2.82 -1.70 -5.05
CA ARG A 108 -2.50 -3.03 -4.52
C ARG A 108 -1.29 -3.65 -5.23
N GLY A 109 -1.23 -3.57 -6.56
CA GLY A 109 -0.09 -4.04 -7.35
C GLY A 109 1.22 -3.37 -6.92
N LEU A 110 1.21 -2.04 -6.80
CA LEU A 110 2.37 -1.29 -6.33
C LEU A 110 2.79 -1.64 -4.89
N LEU A 111 1.83 -1.91 -4.00
CA LEU A 111 2.12 -2.35 -2.63
C LEU A 111 2.75 -3.75 -2.56
N LEU A 112 2.38 -4.64 -3.50
CA LEU A 112 3.04 -5.94 -3.65
C LEU A 112 4.46 -5.76 -4.20
N ASP A 113 4.65 -4.90 -5.20
CA ASP A 113 5.95 -4.58 -5.78
C ASP A 113 6.91 -3.91 -4.78
N LEU A 114 6.38 -3.14 -3.84
CA LEU A 114 7.16 -2.49 -2.77
C LEU A 114 7.76 -3.51 -1.79
N HIS A 115 7.03 -4.60 -1.52
CA HIS A 115 7.47 -5.69 -0.65
C HIS A 115 8.29 -6.76 -1.41
N GLY A 116 8.22 -6.77 -2.74
CA GLY A 116 8.83 -7.77 -3.63
C GLY A 116 10.31 -7.61 -3.91
#